data_AF-A0A143Z8C4-F1
#
_entry.id   AF-A0A143Z8C4-F1
#
_cell.length_a   1.000
_cell.length_b   1.000
_cell.length_c   1.000
_cell.angle_alpha   90.00
_cell.angle_beta   90.00
_cell.angle_gamma   90.00
#
_symmetry.space_group_name_H-M   'P 1'
#
loop_
_entity.id
_entity.type
_entity.pdbx_description
1 polymer ?
#
loop_
_entity_poly.entity_id
_entity_poly.type
_entity_poly.pdbx_seq_one_letter_code
_entity_poly.pdbx_strand_id
1 'polypeptide(L)'
;MKKACYWKVVLHYGHVGSHKEISVARYLYFKDPLSLIEVCDFAKEMPGVKHSQMVSSVKQITREDFLIGKKNEKADFFLIKLQSHRPAYSAVIA
;
A
#
# COMPACT_ATOMS: atom_id res chain seq x y z
N MET A 1 -17.42 3.90 20.33
CA MET A 1 -17.12 3.95 18.88
C MET A 1 -15.65 3.67 18.70
N LYS A 2 -15.30 2.72 17.83
CA LYS A 2 -13.91 2.40 17.53
C LYS A 2 -13.28 3.57 16.72
N LYS A 3 -12.04 3.95 17.04
CA LYS A 3 -11.34 5.10 16.43
C LYS A 3 -10.64 4.64 15.15
N ALA A 4 -10.84 5.36 14.06
CA ALA A 4 -10.17 5.08 12.79
C ALA A 4 -8.64 5.13 12.93
N CYS A 5 -7.94 4.37 12.07
CA CYS A 5 -6.48 4.27 12.08
C CYS A 5 -5.88 4.46 10.68
N TYR A 6 -4.62 4.89 10.66
CA TYR A 6 -3.85 5.14 9.45
C TYR A 6 -2.53 4.37 9.50
N TRP A 7 -2.14 3.81 8.36
CA TRP A 7 -0.95 2.98 8.26
C TRP A 7 -0.12 3.33 7.04
N LYS A 8 1.20 3.28 7.19
CA LYS A 8 2.15 3.21 6.08
C LYS A 8 2.59 1.75 5.96
N VAL A 9 2.46 1.20 4.78
CA VAL A 9 2.93 -0.14 4.44
C VAL A 9 3.92 -0.04 3.30
N VAL A 10 5.10 -0.61 3.43
CA VAL A 10 6.05 -0.73 2.32
C VAL A 10 5.89 -2.11 1.71
N LEU A 11 5.55 -2.13 0.42
CA LEU A 11 5.30 -3.35 -0.35
C LEU A 11 6.39 -3.53 -1.39
N HIS A 12 6.91 -4.75 -1.47
CA HIS A 12 7.75 -5.20 -2.56
C HIS A 12 6.84 -5.63 -3.72
N TYR A 13 7.19 -5.25 -4.96
CA TYR A 13 6.44 -5.61 -6.17
C TYR A 13 7.26 -6.49 -7.13
N GLY A 14 8.44 -6.94 -6.70
CA GLY A 14 9.34 -7.78 -7.47
C GLY A 14 10.28 -7.00 -8.38
N HIS A 15 10.89 -7.72 -9.32
CA HIS A 15 11.95 -7.19 -10.19
C HIS A 15 11.41 -6.49 -11.45
N VAL A 16 12.02 -5.37 -11.82
CA VAL A 16 11.85 -4.70 -13.11
C VAL A 16 13.11 -4.86 -13.96
N GLY A 17 13.20 -5.99 -14.66
CA GLY A 17 14.40 -6.38 -15.43
C GLY A 17 15.48 -7.02 -14.57
N SER A 18 16.75 -6.97 -15.01
CA SER A 18 17.86 -7.62 -14.29
C SER A 18 18.22 -6.86 -13.00
N HIS A 19 17.99 -7.50 -11.85
CA HIS A 19 18.44 -7.09 -10.50
C HIS A 19 17.86 -5.78 -9.92
N LYS A 20 16.86 -5.15 -10.55
CA LYS A 20 16.21 -3.96 -9.97
C LYS A 20 14.92 -4.35 -9.26
N GLU A 21 14.91 -4.24 -7.95
CA GLU A 21 13.71 -4.45 -7.13
C GLU A 21 12.91 -3.16 -6.97
N ILE A 22 11.59 -3.30 -6.99
CA ILE A 22 10.66 -2.20 -6.72
C ILE A 22 10.01 -2.40 -5.36
N SER A 23 10.19 -1.41 -4.49
CA SER A 23 9.45 -1.29 -3.24
C SER A 23 8.73 0.05 -3.22
N VAL A 24 7.44 0.04 -2.87
CA VAL A 24 6.60 1.25 -2.84
C VAL A 24 5.85 1.34 -1.53
N ALA A 25 5.80 2.55 -0.96
CA ALA A 25 4.98 2.83 0.21
C ALA A 25 3.51 3.04 -0.20
N ARG A 26 2.60 2.33 0.45
CA ARG A 26 1.15 2.50 0.39
C ARG A 26 0.64 3.08 1.70
N TYR A 27 -0.32 3.98 1.60
CA TYR A 27 -0.91 4.64 2.77
C TYR A 27 -2.36 4.20 2.90
N LEU A 28 -2.69 3.53 4.00
CA LEU A 28 -3.98 2.86 4.22
C LEU A 28 -4.77 3.56 5.31
N TYR A 29 -6.09 3.61 5.12
CA TYR A 29 -7.05 4.11 6.08
C TYR A 29 -8.03 2.99 6.41
N PHE A 30 -8.33 2.81 7.69
CA PHE A 30 -9.36 1.90 8.14
C PHE A 30 -10.29 2.63 9.12
N LYS A 31 -11.60 2.52 8.85
CA LYS A 31 -12.65 3.14 9.69
C LYS A 31 -12.63 2.56 11.10
N ASP A 32 -12.34 1.27 11.21
CA ASP A 32 -12.13 0.57 12.46
C ASP A 32 -10.62 0.33 12.69
N PRO A 33 -10.13 0.39 13.95
CA PRO A 33 -8.77 0.08 14.29
C PRO A 33 -8.50 -1.39 14.01
N LEU A 34 -7.56 -1.62 13.11
CA LEU A 34 -7.01 -2.93 12.80
C LEU A 34 -5.71 -3.16 13.56
N SER A 35 -5.45 -4.42 13.90
CA SER A 35 -4.16 -4.87 14.38
C SER A 35 -3.11 -4.90 13.26
N LEU A 36 -1.83 -4.95 13.64
CA LEU A 36 -0.73 -5.06 12.67
C LEU A 36 -0.89 -6.28 11.74
N ILE A 37 -1.37 -7.41 12.28
CA ILE A 37 -1.58 -8.65 11.51
C ILE A 37 -2.66 -8.45 10.46
N GLU A 38 -3.81 -7.88 10.84
CA GLU A 38 -4.90 -7.58 9.91
C GLU A 38 -4.48 -6.61 8.80
N VAL A 39 -3.65 -5.61 9.13
CA VAL A 39 -3.08 -4.68 8.15
C VAL A 39 -2.12 -5.39 7.20
N CYS A 40 -1.26 -6.27 7.72
CA CYS A 40 -0.38 -7.10 6.89
C CYS A 40 -1.17 -7.99 5.94
N ASP A 41 -2.24 -8.63 6.43
CA ASP A 41 -3.06 -9.53 5.63
C ASP A 41 -3.82 -8.78 4.54
N PHE A 42 -4.40 -7.61 4.86
CA PHE A 42 -4.96 -6.72 3.85
C PHE A 42 -3.91 -6.31 2.81
N ALA A 43 -2.70 -5.97 3.26
CA ALA A 43 -1.64 -5.48 2.39
C ALA A 43 -1.10 -6.54 1.42
N LYS A 44 -1.13 -7.83 1.79
CA LYS A 44 -0.73 -8.95 0.91
C LYS A 44 -1.71 -9.15 -0.25
N GLU A 45 -2.98 -8.87 -0.02
CA GLU A 45 -4.03 -8.94 -1.04
C GLU A 45 -4.04 -7.71 -1.95
N MET A 46 -3.16 -6.72 -1.71
CA MET A 46 -3.10 -5.54 -2.55
C MET A 46 -2.63 -5.89 -3.97
N PRO A 47 -3.20 -5.25 -4.99
CA PRO A 47 -2.92 -5.68 -6.34
C PRO A 47 -1.48 -5.44 -6.77
N GLY A 48 -0.92 -6.42 -7.48
CA GLY A 48 0.47 -6.39 -7.96
C GLY A 48 1.48 -6.95 -6.95
N VAL A 49 1.07 -7.16 -5.70
CA VAL A 49 1.84 -7.91 -4.70
C VAL A 49 1.80 -9.40 -5.07
N LYS A 50 2.96 -10.01 -5.28
CA LYS A 50 3.13 -11.42 -5.60
C LYS A 50 3.58 -12.20 -4.36
N HIS A 51 2.64 -12.87 -3.69
CA HIS A 51 2.84 -13.76 -2.53
C HIS A 51 3.06 -13.08 -1.17
N SER A 52 2.84 -13.87 -0.11
CA SER A 52 2.63 -13.48 1.29
C SER A 52 3.81 -12.83 2.03
N GLN A 53 5.00 -12.73 1.43
CA GLN A 53 6.25 -12.22 2.06
C GLN A 53 6.73 -10.86 1.53
N MET A 54 5.83 -10.02 1.03
CA MET A 54 6.21 -8.76 0.37
C MET A 54 5.97 -7.50 1.19
N VAL A 55 5.44 -7.61 2.42
CA VAL A 55 5.32 -6.49 3.33
C VAL A 55 6.66 -6.29 4.05
N SER A 56 7.44 -5.30 3.64
CA SER A 56 8.77 -5.04 4.21
C SER A 56 8.73 -4.16 5.45
N SER A 57 7.69 -3.34 5.60
CA SER A 57 7.48 -2.52 6.79
C SER A 57 6.01 -2.16 6.96
N VAL A 58 5.52 -2.21 8.20
CA VAL A 58 4.19 -1.71 8.58
C VAL A 58 4.36 -0.80 9.78
N LYS A 59 3.83 0.42 9.67
CA LYS A 59 3.87 1.40 10.75
C LYS A 59 2.56 2.16 10.84
N GLN A 60 2.03 2.27 12.04
CA GLN A 60 0.91 3.16 12.31
C GLN A 60 1.38 4.62 12.23
N ILE A 61 0.62 5.46 11.56
CA ILE A 61 0.99 6.85 11.26
C ILE A 61 -0.13 7.81 11.65
N THR A 62 0.16 9.11 11.61
CA THR A 62 -0.84 10.14 11.83
C THR A 62 -1.71 10.33 10.58
N ARG A 63 -2.83 11.06 10.74
CA ARG A 63 -3.66 11.48 9.61
C ARG A 63 -2.90 12.40 8.64
N GLU A 64 -2.03 13.26 9.16
CA GLU A 64 -1.23 14.20 8.35
C GLU A 64 -0.24 13.44 7.47
N ASP A 65 0.48 12.48 8.06
CA ASP A 65 1.38 11.57 7.32
C ASP A 65 0.63 10.81 6.23
N PHE A 66 -0.60 10.35 6.52
CA PHE A 66 -1.44 9.65 5.54
C PHE A 66 -1.80 10.56 4.36
N LEU A 67 -2.21 11.80 4.60
CA LEU A 67 -2.60 12.73 3.55
C LEU A 67 -1.42 13.09 2.64
N ILE A 68 -0.25 13.36 3.23
CA ILE A 68 0.99 13.62 2.49
C ILE A 68 1.38 12.37 1.70
N GLY A 69 1.36 11.21 2.35
CA GLY A 69 1.67 9.94 1.75
C GLY A 69 0.78 9.58 0.56
N LYS A 70 -0.54 9.77 0.69
CA LYS A 70 -1.50 9.55 -0.40
C LYS A 70 -1.25 10.48 -1.58
N LYS A 71 -0.85 11.74 -1.35
CA LYS A 71 -0.46 12.66 -2.43
C LYS A 71 0.76 12.13 -3.18
N ASN A 72 1.76 11.61 -2.46
CA ASN A 72 2.95 11.01 -3.06
C ASN A 72 2.61 9.70 -3.80
N GLU A 73 1.73 8.86 -3.25
CA GLU A 73 1.27 7.61 -3.88
C GLU A 73 0.62 7.87 -5.25
N LYS A 74 -0.17 8.96 -5.38
CA LYS A 74 -0.79 9.37 -6.64
C LYS A 74 0.19 9.86 -7.69
N ALA A 75 1.37 10.32 -7.28
CA ALA A 75 2.44 10.78 -8.16
C ALA A 75 3.49 9.70 -8.43
N ASP A 76 3.37 8.51 -7.81
CA ASP A 76 4.32 7.43 -7.97
C ASP A 76 4.21 6.80 -9.37
N PHE A 77 5.28 6.91 -10.15
CA PHE A 77 5.31 6.47 -11.54
C PHE A 77 5.04 4.97 -11.69
N PHE A 78 5.53 4.14 -10.77
CA PHE A 78 5.31 2.70 -10.82
C PHE A 78 3.83 2.38 -10.57
N LEU A 79 3.21 2.98 -9.56
CA LEU A 79 1.80 2.76 -9.26
C LEU A 79 0.88 3.27 -10.37
N ILE A 80 1.19 4.43 -10.97
CA ILE A 80 0.46 4.94 -12.14
C ILE A 80 0.49 3.91 -13.27
N LYS A 81 1.68 3.38 -13.59
CA LYS A 81 1.83 2.37 -14.64
C LYS A 81 1.08 1.07 -14.28
N LEU A 82 1.17 0.64 -13.02
CA LEU A 82 0.47 -0.56 -12.53
C LEU A 82 -1.05 -0.44 -12.69
N GLN A 83 -1.63 0.72 -12.41
CA GLN A 83 -3.06 1.00 -12.58
C GLN A 83 -3.49 0.98 -14.05
N SER A 84 -2.70 1.61 -14.94
CA SER A 84 -3.00 1.68 -16.37
C SER A 84 -3.05 0.30 -17.04
N HIS A 85 -2.27 -0.67 -16.57
CA HIS A 85 -2.26 -2.03 -17.12
C HIS A 85 -3.34 -2.95 -16.55
N ARG A 86 -4.04 -2.56 -15.48
CA ARG A 86 -5.01 -3.39 -14.77
C ARG A 86 -6.12 -2.48 -14.17
N PRO A 87 -7.12 -2.09 -14.99
CA PRO A 87 -8.11 -1.06 -14.62
C PRO A 87 -9.08 -1.43 -13.49
N ALA A 88 -9.12 -2.70 -13.05
CA ALA A 88 -9.86 -3.10 -11.84
C ALA A 88 -9.31 -2.49 -10.53
N TYR A 89 -8.21 -1.72 -10.58
CA TYR A 89 -7.48 -1.21 -9.42
C TYR A 89 -7.95 0.12 -8.85
N SER A 90 -8.75 0.88 -9.58
CA SER A 90 -9.26 2.18 -9.15
C SER A 90 -10.26 2.09 -7.99
N ALA A 91 -10.94 0.93 -7.85
CA ALA A 91 -12.10 0.76 -6.96
C ALA A 91 -11.76 0.30 -5.53
N VAL A 92 -10.56 -0.23 -5.29
CA VAL A 92 -10.19 -0.85 -3.99
C VAL A 92 -9.42 0.12 -3.07
N ILE A 93 -8.92 1.23 -3.62
CA ILE A 93 -7.99 2.15 -2.92
C ILE A 93 -8.57 3.56 -2.72
N ALA A 94 -9.80 3.80 -3.21
CA ALA A 94 -10.53 5.07 -3.06
C ALA A 94 -11.14 5.23 -1.67
#